data_AF-A0A255GS10-F1
#
_entry.id   AF-A0A255GS10-F1
#
_cell.length_a   1.000
_cell.length_b   1.000
_cell.length_c   1.000
_cell.angle_alpha   90.00
_cell.angle_beta   90.00
_cell.angle_gamma   90.00
#
_symmetry.space_group_name_H-M   'P 1'
#
loop_
_entity.id
_entity.type
_entity.pdbx_description
1 polymer ?
#
loop_
_entity_poly.entity_id
_entity_poly.type
_entity_poly.pdbx_seq_one_letter_code
_entity_poly.pdbx_strand_id
1 'polypeptide(L)'
;MPMSLRLTPAQRRGLARVGDVMIPGDDALPSFSAAGILDRMDDVLPHLYAEDRAALLTLLDVFARLPRPGVRAIVAAASRWASAPEPLAAGLRMVNFALKGVVHALYWSDLSQQGIHAAIGYDARIDETAHGFSEGENR
;
A
#
# COMPACT_ATOMS: atom_id res chain seq x y z
N MET A 1 -0.68 -24.20 -8.47
CA MET A 1 -0.16 -23.37 -9.59
C MET A 1 1.13 -22.70 -9.14
N PRO A 2 2.18 -22.62 -9.96
CA PRO A 2 3.40 -21.92 -9.56
C PRO A 2 3.06 -20.45 -9.31
N MET A 3 3.33 -19.97 -8.09
CA MET A 3 3.06 -18.57 -7.75
C MET A 3 4.09 -17.69 -8.45
N SER A 4 3.60 -16.76 -9.26
CA SER A 4 4.45 -15.73 -9.84
C SER A 4 5.03 -14.86 -8.72
N LEU A 5 6.35 -14.68 -8.73
CA LEU A 5 7.06 -13.73 -7.85
C LEU A 5 7.01 -12.30 -8.40
N ARG A 6 6.31 -12.08 -9.52
CA ARG A 6 6.15 -10.79 -10.18
C ARG A 6 4.70 -10.53 -10.54
N LEU A 7 4.31 -9.26 -10.58
CA LEU A 7 3.00 -8.87 -11.07
C LEU A 7 2.90 -9.09 -12.58
N THR A 8 1.75 -9.60 -13.02
CA THR A 8 1.39 -9.54 -14.45
C THR A 8 1.04 -8.11 -14.86
N PRO A 9 1.03 -7.79 -16.17
CA PRO A 9 0.58 -6.49 -16.65
C PRO A 9 -0.85 -6.15 -16.23
N ALA A 10 -1.73 -7.15 -16.10
CA ALA A 10 -3.09 -6.95 -15.60
C ALA A 10 -3.09 -6.53 -14.13
N GLN A 11 -2.39 -7.28 -13.29
CA GLN A 11 -2.30 -7.00 -11.85
C GLN A 11 -1.64 -5.66 -11.57
N ARG A 12 -0.60 -5.29 -12.34
CA ARG A 12 0.01 -3.96 -12.27
C ARG A 12 -0.98 -2.85 -12.62
N ARG A 13 -1.80 -3.02 -13.66
CA ARG A 13 -2.90 -2.07 -13.95
C ARG A 13 -3.93 -2.01 -12.83
N GLY A 14 -4.26 -3.15 -12.23
CA GLY A 14 -5.14 -3.21 -11.06
C GLY A 14 -4.58 -2.42 -9.88
N LEU A 15 -3.31 -2.63 -9.56
CA LEU A 15 -2.58 -1.92 -8.50
C LEU A 15 -2.52 -0.41 -8.75
N ALA A 16 -2.18 -0.01 -9.97
CA ALA A 16 -2.17 1.40 -10.37
C ALA A 16 -3.55 2.05 -10.20
N ARG A 17 -4.63 1.39 -10.65
CA ARG A 17 -5.99 1.92 -10.54
C ARG A 17 -6.46 2.09 -9.10
N VAL A 18 -6.24 1.09 -8.25
CA VAL A 18 -6.65 1.19 -6.85
C VAL A 18 -5.78 2.19 -6.09
N GLY A 19 -4.47 2.21 -6.39
CA GLY A 19 -3.54 3.21 -5.88
C GLY A 19 -3.97 4.63 -6.23
N ASP A 20 -4.27 4.93 -7.49
CA ASP A 20 -4.71 6.26 -7.94
C ASP A 20 -6.12 6.64 -7.48
N VAL A 21 -6.91 5.68 -6.97
CA VAL A 21 -8.18 5.96 -6.31
C VAL A 21 -7.95 6.37 -4.86
N MET A 22 -6.98 5.74 -4.19
CA MET A 22 -6.64 6.02 -2.79
C MET A 22 -5.74 7.25 -2.65
N ILE A 23 -4.79 7.41 -3.56
CA ILE A 23 -3.80 8.48 -3.63
C ILE A 23 -3.80 9.02 -5.07
N PRO A 24 -4.77 9.89 -5.40
CA PRO A 24 -4.89 10.46 -6.75
C PRO A 24 -3.79 11.47 -7.09
N GLY A 25 -3.03 11.94 -6.10
CA GLY A 25 -2.07 13.04 -6.23
C GLY A 25 -2.75 14.40 -6.30
N ASP A 26 -1.93 15.44 -6.25
CA ASP A 26 -2.28 16.85 -6.40
C ASP A 26 -1.10 17.64 -6.96
N ASP A 27 -1.11 18.97 -6.83
CA ASP A 27 -0.04 19.85 -7.34
C ASP A 27 1.30 19.68 -6.60
N ALA A 28 1.29 19.12 -5.38
CA ALA A 28 2.48 18.95 -4.55
C ALA A 28 2.99 17.51 -4.55
N LEU A 29 2.09 16.53 -4.62
CA LEU A 29 2.41 15.10 -4.51
C LEU A 29 1.94 14.31 -5.73
N PRO A 30 2.77 13.42 -6.28
CA PRO A 30 2.39 12.60 -7.42
C PRO A 30 1.28 11.62 -7.06
N SER A 31 0.45 11.28 -8.04
CA SER A 31 -0.44 10.12 -7.92
C SER A 31 0.35 8.84 -7.66
N PHE A 32 -0.32 7.82 -7.11
CA PHE A 32 0.33 6.54 -6.82
C PHE A 32 1.05 5.93 -8.03
N SER A 33 0.41 5.93 -9.20
CA SER A 33 1.00 5.40 -10.43
C SER A 33 2.11 6.30 -10.98
N ALA A 34 2.01 7.62 -10.78
CA ALA A 34 3.04 8.57 -11.18
C ALA A 34 4.29 8.48 -10.30
N ALA A 35 4.19 8.06 -9.03
CA ALA A 35 5.31 7.99 -8.09
C ALA A 35 6.39 6.94 -8.44
N GLY A 36 6.18 6.11 -9.46
CA GLY A 36 7.16 5.11 -9.91
C GLY A 36 7.38 3.94 -8.94
N ILE A 37 6.45 3.73 -7.99
CA ILE A 37 6.57 2.70 -6.94
C ILE A 37 5.98 1.34 -7.35
N LEU A 38 5.34 1.24 -8.53
CA LEU A 38 4.67 0.01 -8.98
C LEU A 38 5.66 -1.14 -9.19
N ASP A 39 6.88 -0.84 -9.61
CA ASP A 39 7.95 -1.82 -9.81
C ASP A 39 8.41 -2.47 -8.51
N ARG A 40 8.25 -1.78 -7.38
CA ARG A 40 8.66 -2.28 -6.05
C ARG A 40 7.78 -3.39 -5.54
N MET A 41 6.58 -3.57 -6.09
CA MET A 41 5.72 -4.68 -5.67
C MET A 41 6.36 -6.04 -5.97
N ASP A 42 7.16 -6.15 -7.04
CA ASP A 42 7.90 -7.38 -7.36
C ASP A 42 8.95 -7.71 -6.28
N ASP A 43 9.44 -6.71 -5.54
CA ASP A 43 10.36 -6.89 -4.41
C ASP A 43 9.60 -7.31 -3.13
N VAL A 44 8.33 -6.92 -2.99
CA VAL A 44 7.49 -7.24 -1.82
C VAL A 44 6.84 -8.63 -1.91
N LEU A 45 6.37 -9.04 -3.09
CA LEU A 45 5.64 -10.31 -3.29
C LEU A 45 6.35 -11.56 -2.73
N PRO A 46 7.68 -11.72 -2.86
CA PRO A 46 8.38 -12.89 -2.32
C PRO A 46 8.30 -13.00 -0.79
N HIS A 47 8.12 -11.88 -0.10
CA HIS A 47 8.10 -11.81 1.37
C HIS A 47 6.71 -12.03 1.97
N LEU A 48 5.67 -12.09 1.14
CA LEU A 48 4.30 -12.37 1.58
C LEU A 48 4.09 -13.89 1.76
N TYR A 49 3.30 -14.24 2.77
CA TYR A 49 2.77 -15.61 2.90
C TYR A 49 1.99 -16.00 1.64
N ALA A 50 2.01 -17.30 1.29
CA ALA A 50 1.44 -17.77 0.04
C ALA A 50 -0.06 -17.46 -0.10
N GLU A 51 -0.82 -17.58 0.98
CA GLU A 51 -2.26 -17.33 1.00
C GLU A 51 -2.57 -15.83 0.80
N ASP A 52 -1.86 -14.96 1.52
CA ASP A 52 -1.98 -13.51 1.39
C ASP A 52 -1.60 -13.03 -0.01
N ARG A 53 -0.50 -13.56 -0.57
CA ARG A 53 -0.08 -13.26 -1.93
C ARG A 53 -1.14 -13.70 -2.95
N ALA A 54 -1.70 -14.91 -2.82
CA ALA A 54 -2.76 -15.36 -3.73
C ALA A 54 -4.01 -14.48 -3.66
N ALA A 55 -4.44 -14.11 -2.45
CA ALA A 55 -5.58 -13.23 -2.22
C ALA A 55 -5.35 -11.84 -2.81
N LEU A 56 -4.16 -11.26 -2.58
CA LEU A 56 -3.77 -9.97 -3.14
C LEU A 56 -3.77 -9.99 -4.67
N LEU A 57 -3.11 -10.98 -5.29
CA LEU A 57 -3.04 -11.08 -6.75
C LEU A 57 -4.44 -11.23 -7.37
N THR A 58 -5.32 -12.02 -6.74
CA THR A 58 -6.72 -12.17 -7.16
C THR A 58 -7.46 -10.84 -7.09
N LEU A 59 -7.27 -10.08 -6.00
CA LEU A 59 -7.89 -8.78 -5.83
C LEU A 59 -7.39 -7.75 -6.87
N LEU A 60 -6.09 -7.77 -7.18
CA LEU A 60 -5.52 -6.94 -8.24
C LEU A 60 -6.08 -7.30 -9.62
N ASP A 61 -6.30 -8.59 -9.91
CA ASP A 61 -6.95 -9.03 -11.14
C ASP A 61 -8.42 -8.57 -11.24
N VAL A 62 -9.13 -8.46 -10.11
CA VAL A 62 -10.48 -7.86 -10.09
C VAL A 62 -10.41 -6.37 -10.44
N PHE A 63 -9.53 -5.60 -9.82
CA PHE A 63 -9.37 -4.17 -10.14
C PHE A 63 -8.86 -3.91 -11.55
N ALA A 64 -8.09 -4.84 -12.11
CA ALA A 64 -7.62 -4.78 -13.49
C ALA A 64 -8.75 -4.84 -14.52
N ARG A 65 -9.89 -5.48 -14.18
CA ARG A 65 -11.06 -5.61 -15.06
C ARG A 65 -12.11 -4.54 -14.81
N LEU A 66 -12.12 -3.92 -13.63
CA LEU A 66 -13.11 -2.90 -13.28
C LEU A 66 -12.76 -1.52 -13.85
N PRO A 67 -13.77 -0.75 -14.33
CA PRO A 67 -13.57 0.65 -14.65
C PRO A 67 -13.33 1.46 -13.36
N ARG A 68 -12.72 2.64 -13.47
CA ARG A 68 -12.33 3.48 -12.32
C ARG A 68 -13.49 3.76 -11.34
N PRO A 69 -14.75 4.03 -11.79
CA PRO A 69 -15.88 4.18 -10.87
C PRO A 69 -16.18 2.90 -10.07
N GLY A 70 -16.01 1.73 -10.66
CA GLY A 70 -16.18 0.45 -9.97
C GLY A 70 -15.12 0.21 -8.89
N VAL A 71 -13.87 0.55 -9.19
CA VAL A 71 -12.79 0.52 -8.19
C VAL A 71 -13.11 1.49 -7.03
N ARG A 72 -13.54 2.72 -7.34
CA ARG A 72 -13.97 3.69 -6.32
C ARG A 72 -15.12 3.16 -5.46
N ALA A 73 -16.11 2.50 -6.06
CA ALA A 73 -17.24 1.93 -5.34
C ALA A 73 -16.78 0.85 -4.35
N ILE A 74 -15.87 -0.04 -4.76
CA ILE A 74 -15.31 -1.07 -3.86
C ILE A 74 -14.52 -0.43 -2.74
N VAL A 75 -13.64 0.54 -3.03
CA VAL A 75 -12.86 1.24 -2.01
C VAL A 75 -13.77 1.99 -1.03
N ALA A 76 -14.83 2.64 -1.53
CA ALA A 76 -15.80 3.33 -0.69
C ALA A 76 -16.61 2.36 0.19
N ALA A 77 -17.05 1.23 -0.37
CA ALA A 77 -17.73 0.18 0.39
C ALA A 77 -16.81 -0.42 1.46
N ALA A 78 -15.57 -0.72 1.10
CA ALA A 78 -14.55 -1.22 2.01
C ALA A 78 -14.26 -0.21 3.12
N SER A 79 -14.22 1.09 2.83
CA SER A 79 -14.03 2.14 3.84
C SER A 79 -15.22 2.31 4.78
N ARG A 80 -16.41 1.87 4.35
CA ARG A 80 -17.68 1.93 5.10
C ARG A 80 -18.10 0.58 5.68
N TRP A 81 -17.17 -0.36 5.83
CA TRP A 81 -17.43 -1.74 6.26
C TRP A 81 -18.26 -1.85 7.55
N ALA A 82 -18.15 -0.88 8.47
CA ALA A 82 -18.91 -0.84 9.72
C ALA A 82 -20.44 -0.74 9.55
N SER A 83 -20.89 -0.28 8.37
CA SER A 83 -22.32 -0.17 8.03
C SER A 83 -22.88 -1.40 7.32
N ALA A 84 -22.04 -2.37 6.99
CA ALA A 84 -22.46 -3.58 6.29
C ALA A 84 -22.91 -4.67 7.28
N PRO A 85 -23.87 -5.53 6.90
CA PRO A 85 -24.22 -6.71 7.70
C PRO A 85 -23.08 -7.75 7.66
N GLU A 86 -22.97 -8.55 8.73
CA GLU A 86 -22.11 -9.74 8.70
C GLU A 86 -22.75 -10.83 7.81
N PRO A 87 -21.96 -11.60 7.02
CA PRO A 87 -20.49 -11.69 7.00
C PRO A 87 -19.78 -10.74 6.02
N LEU A 88 -20.53 -9.90 5.30
CA LEU A 88 -19.97 -9.01 4.28
C LEU A 88 -19.03 -7.97 4.89
N ALA A 89 -19.35 -7.47 6.09
CA ALA A 89 -18.51 -6.55 6.84
C ALA A 89 -17.10 -7.12 7.07
N ALA A 90 -16.97 -8.41 7.38
CA ALA A 90 -15.67 -9.05 7.54
C ALA A 90 -14.82 -9.02 6.26
N GLY A 91 -15.41 -9.35 5.11
CA GLY A 91 -14.72 -9.29 3.82
C GLY A 91 -14.31 -7.86 3.44
N LEU A 92 -15.22 -6.90 3.59
CA LEU A 92 -14.94 -5.48 3.31
C LEU A 92 -13.84 -4.90 4.20
N ARG A 93 -13.81 -5.30 5.48
CA ARG A 93 -12.77 -4.92 6.43
C ARG A 93 -11.41 -5.47 6.02
N MET A 94 -11.34 -6.74 5.62
CA MET A 94 -10.11 -7.37 5.14
C MET A 94 -9.59 -6.67 3.87
N VAL A 95 -10.47 -6.38 2.91
CA VAL A 95 -10.11 -5.60 1.72
C VAL A 95 -9.60 -4.21 2.10
N ASN A 96 -10.26 -3.51 3.02
CA ASN A 96 -9.82 -2.19 3.48
C ASN A 96 -8.43 -2.23 4.13
N PHE A 97 -8.14 -3.24 4.96
CA PHE A 97 -6.81 -3.42 5.55
C PHE A 97 -5.75 -3.76 4.50
N ALA A 98 -6.04 -4.70 3.60
CA ALA A 98 -5.11 -5.10 2.56
C ALA A 98 -4.75 -3.93 1.64
N LEU A 99 -5.76 -3.17 1.21
CA LEU A 99 -5.57 -2.00 0.35
C LEU A 99 -4.77 -0.90 1.03
N LYS A 100 -5.13 -0.52 2.25
CA LYS A 100 -4.40 0.51 2.99
C LYS A 100 -2.97 0.07 3.28
N GLY A 101 -2.78 -1.18 3.71
CA GLY A 101 -1.46 -1.74 3.99
C GLY A 101 -0.56 -1.67 2.76
N VAL A 102 -0.97 -2.25 1.63
CA VAL A 102 -0.14 -2.30 0.42
C VAL A 102 0.08 -0.90 -0.18
N VAL A 103 -0.98 -0.10 -0.34
CA VAL A 103 -0.87 1.21 -1.00
C VAL A 103 -0.06 2.18 -0.14
N HIS A 104 -0.33 2.29 1.17
CA HIS A 104 0.41 3.22 2.02
C HIS A 104 1.84 2.75 2.27
N ALA A 105 2.07 1.46 2.48
CA ALA A 105 3.44 0.96 2.68
C ALA A 105 4.30 1.25 1.46
N LEU A 106 3.80 1.00 0.24
CA LEU A 106 4.56 1.29 -0.98
C LEU A 106 4.78 2.78 -1.18
N TYR A 107 3.72 3.59 -1.05
CA TYR A 107 3.79 5.02 -1.34
C TYR A 107 4.74 5.76 -0.38
N TRP A 108 4.74 5.41 0.91
CA TRP A 108 5.56 6.09 1.92
C TRP A 108 6.91 5.43 2.18
N SER A 109 7.25 4.32 1.51
CA SER A 109 8.50 3.56 1.72
C SER A 109 9.79 4.30 1.34
N ASP A 110 9.71 5.53 0.82
CA ASP A 110 10.81 6.29 0.20
C ASP A 110 11.52 5.57 -0.96
N LEU A 111 10.99 4.43 -1.41
CA LEU A 111 11.53 3.70 -2.56
C LEU A 111 11.14 4.35 -3.91
N SER A 112 10.46 5.49 -3.85
CA SER A 112 10.00 6.27 -5.01
C SER A 112 11.16 7.06 -5.61
N GLN A 113 11.21 7.13 -6.95
CA GLN A 113 12.19 7.96 -7.66
C GLN A 113 11.93 9.47 -7.48
N GLN A 114 10.75 9.85 -6.98
CA GLN A 114 10.31 11.24 -6.89
C GLN A 114 10.50 11.87 -5.50
N GLY A 115 11.14 11.15 -4.57
CA GLY A 115 11.52 11.71 -3.27
C GLY A 115 10.32 12.23 -2.47
N ILE A 116 9.30 11.38 -2.27
CA ILE A 116 8.10 11.73 -1.48
C ILE A 116 8.50 12.28 -0.10
N HIS A 117 9.55 11.74 0.51
CA HIS A 117 10.09 12.24 1.79
C HIS A 117 10.62 13.67 1.67
N ALA A 118 11.30 14.02 0.58
CA ALA A 118 11.73 15.39 0.32
C ALA A 118 10.54 16.33 0.10
N ALA A 119 9.50 15.89 -0.63
CA ALA A 119 8.30 16.69 -0.88
C ALA A 119 7.51 17.02 0.40
N ILE A 120 7.50 16.12 1.39
CA ILE A 120 6.85 16.37 2.69
C ILE A 120 7.78 16.99 3.74
N GLY A 121 9.03 17.30 3.38
CA GLY A 121 10.03 17.85 4.32
C GLY A 121 10.43 16.87 5.41
N TYR A 122 10.40 15.56 5.15
CA TYR A 122 10.82 14.53 6.10
C TYR A 122 12.34 14.59 6.30
N ASP A 123 12.75 14.94 7.51
CA ASP A 123 14.15 15.00 7.96
C ASP A 123 14.28 14.20 9.26
N ALA A 124 14.45 12.88 9.13
CA ALA A 124 14.71 12.02 10.27
C ALA A 124 16.17 12.17 10.73
N ARG A 125 16.37 12.85 11.86
CA ARG A 125 17.68 12.94 12.52
C ARG A 125 17.68 12.05 13.75
N ILE A 126 18.71 11.22 13.87
CA ILE A 126 18.98 10.49 15.11
C ILE A 126 19.64 11.50 16.05
N ASP A 127 18.94 11.85 17.13
CA ASP A 127 19.52 12.63 18.21
C ASP A 127 20.26 11.71 19.18
N GLU A 128 21.56 11.54 18.96
CA GLU A 128 22.43 10.74 19.83
C GLU A 128 22.54 11.33 21.25
N THR A 129 22.17 12.61 21.44
CA THR A 129 22.23 13.25 22.77
C THR A 129 21.02 12.90 23.65
N ALA A 130 19.94 12.37 23.08
CA ALA A 130 18.78 11.86 23.82
C ALA A 130 18.98 10.43 24.38
N HIS A 131 20.06 9.75 23.99
CA HIS A 131 20.47 8.44 24.52
C HIS A 131 21.74 8.55 25.36
N GLY A 132 21.74 9.46 26.35
CA GLY A 132 22.61 9.34 27.51
C GLY A 132 22.21 8.10 28.31
N PHE A 133 22.81 6.96 28.00
CA PHE A 133 22.81 5.79 28.89
C PHE A 133 23.38 6.24 30.24
N SER A 134 22.56 6.14 31.28
CA SER A 134 22.98 6.26 32.67
C SER A 134 23.85 5.05 33.05
N GLU A 135 25.07 5.00 32.54
CA GLU A 135 26.08 4.08 33.04
C GLU A 135 26.84 4.75 34.18
N GLY A 136 26.63 4.23 35.40
CA GLY A 136 27.62 4.32 36.47
C GLY A 136 27.28 5.20 37.67
N GLU A 137 26.33 4.78 38.50
CA GLU A 137 26.47 5.01 39.95
C GLU A 137 25.85 3.86 40.74
N ASN A 138 26.68 2.85 41.05
CA ASN A 138 26.44 1.95 42.17
C ASN A 138 27.78 1.81 42.91
N ARG A 139 27.94 2.67 43.93
CA ARG A 139 28.94 2.55 44.98
C ARG A 139 28.37 1.71 46.12
#